data_AF-A0A651EF28-F1
#
_entry.id   AF-A0A651EF28-F1
#
_cell.length_a   1.000
_cell.length_b   1.000
_cell.length_c   1.000
_cell.angle_alpha   90.00
_cell.angle_beta   90.00
_cell.angle_gamma   90.00
#
_symmetry.space_group_name_H-M   'P 1'
#
loop_
_entity.id
_entity.type
_entity.pdbx_description
1 polymer ?
#
loop_
_entity_poly.entity_id
_entity_poly.type
_entity_poly.pdbx_seq_one_letter_code
_entity_poly.pdbx_strand_id
1 'polypeptide(L)' 'MTPQTYTRLVQFLEEELSLSSSAISMALRHCEQDPGPLPMILWKYGLITLEQLDRIFDWLETA' A
#
# COMPACT_ATOMS: atom_id res chain seq x y z
N MET A 1 -0.54 -16.36 -13.10
CA MET A 1 -0.81 -16.65 -11.68
C MET A 1 0.19 -15.86 -10.85
N THR A 2 -0.12 -14.62 -10.44
CA THR A 2 0.66 -13.87 -9.44
C THR A 2 -0.23 -12.95 -8.58
N PRO A 3 -1.18 -13.49 -7.78
CA PRO A 3 -1.88 -12.69 -6.76
C PRO A 3 -1.20 -12.69 -5.37
N GLN A 4 -0.19 -13.53 -5.11
CA GLN A 4 0.32 -13.74 -3.75
C GLN A 4 0.96 -12.49 -3.12
N THR A 5 1.82 -11.77 -3.85
CA THR A 5 2.52 -10.58 -3.31
C THR A 5 1.53 -9.46 -3.00
N TYR A 6 0.51 -9.30 -3.84
CA TYR A 6 -0.52 -8.28 -3.66
C TYR A 6 -1.40 -8.55 -2.45
N THR A 7 -1.90 -9.78 -2.29
CA THR A 7 -2.68 -10.16 -1.11
C THR A 7 -1.86 -9.97 0.17
N ARG A 8 -0.57 -10.33 0.14
CA ARG A 8 0.32 -10.20 1.30
C ARG A 8 0.62 -8.73 1.64
N LEU A 9 0.74 -7.87 0.62
CA LEU A 9 0.86 -6.42 0.81
C LEU A 9 -0.39 -5.84 1.45
N VAL A 10 -1.59 -6.19 0.97
CA VAL A 10 -2.85 -5.73 1.57
C VAL A 10 -2.96 -6.17 3.03
N GLN A 11 -2.62 -7.43 3.33
CA GLN A 11 -2.60 -7.92 4.71
C GLN A 11 -1.59 -7.18 5.59
N PHE A 12 -0.39 -6.88 5.07
CA PHE A 12 0.61 -6.07 5.77
C PHE A 12 0.08 -4.66 6.05
N LEU A 13 -0.57 -4.03 5.08
CA LEU A 13 -1.19 -2.70 5.26
C LEU A 13 -2.30 -2.73 6.32
N GLU A 14 -3.14 -3.76 6.34
CA GLU A 14 -4.22 -3.87 7.33
C GLU A 14 -3.70 -4.22 8.74
N GLU A 15 -2.74 -5.14 8.87
CA GLU A 15 -2.24 -5.59 10.17
C GLU A 15 -1.16 -4.66 10.73
N GLU A 16 -0.08 -4.42 9.98
CA GLU A 16 1.09 -3.65 10.46
C GLU A 16 0.86 -2.15 10.43
N LEU A 17 0.15 -1.65 9.41
CA LEU A 17 -0.16 -0.23 9.28
C LEU A 17 -1.51 0.14 9.90
N SER A 18 -2.33 -0.83 10.32
CA SER A 18 -3.70 -0.61 10.77
C SER A 18 -4.54 0.23 9.78
N LEU A 19 -4.24 0.11 8.48
CA LEU A 19 -5.04 0.76 7.44
C LEU A 19 -6.40 0.08 7.35
N SER A 20 -7.45 0.89 7.27
CA SER A 20 -8.75 0.37 6.90
C SER A 20 -8.76 -0.05 5.43
N SER A 21 -9.46 -1.14 5.10
CA SER A 21 -9.63 -1.61 3.72
C SER A 21 -10.20 -0.54 2.78
N SER A 22 -10.94 0.44 3.32
CA SER A 22 -11.43 1.63 2.61
C SER A 22 -10.30 2.55 2.13
N ALA A 23 -9.28 2.79 2.94
CA ALA A 23 -8.11 3.60 2.57
C ALA A 23 -7.29 2.91 1.47
N ILE A 24 -7.11 1.59 1.59
CA ILE A 24 -6.44 0.77 0.56
C ILE A 24 -7.23 0.80 -0.75
N SER A 25 -8.56 0.61 -0.68
CA SER A 25 -9.44 0.68 -1.86
C SER A 25 -9.42 2.04 -2.55
N MET A 26 -9.33 3.12 -1.78
CA MET A 26 -9.21 4.48 -2.32
C MET A 26 -7.88 4.63 -3.08
N ALA A 27 -6.76 4.22 -2.47
CA ALA A 27 -5.46 4.26 -3.13
C ALA A 27 -5.41 3.40 -4.41
N LEU A 28 -6.07 2.23 -4.40
CA LEU A 28 -6.17 1.36 -5.58
C LEU A 28 -6.94 2.01 -6.73
N ARG A 29 -8.09 2.61 -6.44
CA ARG A 29 -8.88 3.36 -7.43
C ARG A 29 -8.08 4.49 -8.05
N HIS A 30 -7.24 5.16 -7.26
CA HIS A 30 -6.35 6.20 -7.75
C HIS A 30 -5.19 5.64 -8.58
N CYS A 31 -4.67 4.45 -8.24
CA CYS A 31 -3.64 3.74 -9.00
C CYS A 31 -4.10 3.36 -10.42
N GLU A 32 -5.42 3.17 -10.63
CA GLU A 32 -6.00 2.94 -11.96
C GLU A 32 -6.06 4.21 -12.81
N GLN A 33 -6.06 5.40 -12.20
CA GLN A 33 -6.10 6.69 -12.90
C GLN A 33 -4.71 7.31 -13.06
N ASP A 34 -3.83 7.10 -12.08
CA ASP A 34 -2.46 7.57 -12.05
C ASP A 34 -1.57 6.33 -11.89
N PRO A 35 -0.85 5.89 -12.94
CA PRO A 35 0.00 4.72 -12.88
C PRO A 35 1.24 5.04 -12.03
N GLY A 36 1.07 4.99 -10.71
CA GLY A 36 2.09 5.16 -9.70
C GLY A 36 2.07 3.98 -8.72
N PRO A 37 3.17 3.72 -8.01
CA PRO A 37 3.19 2.64 -7.03
C PRO A 37 2.25 2.96 -5.86
N LEU A 38 1.46 1.97 -5.43
CA LEU A 38 0.48 2.09 -4.34
C LEU A 38 1.02 2.79 -3.07
N PRO A 39 2.27 2.55 -2.61
CA PRO A 39 2.84 3.23 -1.44
C PRO A 39 2.93 4.74 -1.63
N MET A 40 3.35 5.22 -2.81
CA MET A 40 3.41 6.66 -3.10
C MET A 40 2.03 7.30 -3.09
N ILE A 41 1.03 6.58 -3.61
CA ILE A 41 -0.36 7.04 -3.60
C ILE A 41 -0.85 7.17 -2.16
N LEU A 42 -0.69 6.13 -1.34
CA LEU A 42 -1.05 6.15 0.08
C LEU A 42 -0.44 7.36 0.80
N TRP A 43 0.85 7.64 0.57
CA TRP A 43 1.54 8.78 1.18
C TRP A 43 1.04 10.13 0.64
N LYS A 44 0.83 10.25 -0.68
CA LYS A 44 0.33 11.47 -1.34
C LYS A 44 -1.06 11.87 -0.84
N TYR A 45 -1.90 10.90 -0.50
CA TYR A 45 -3.22 11.14 0.09
C TYR A 45 -3.19 11.31 1.62
N GLY A 46 -2.01 11.22 2.26
CA GLY A 46 -1.86 11.33 3.71
C GLY A 46 -2.45 10.15 4.47
N LEU A 47 -2.65 9.00 3.81
CA LEU A 47 -3.17 7.77 4.41
C LEU A 47 -2.10 7.07 5.26
N ILE A 48 -0.83 7.35 4.98
CA ILE A 48 0.33 6.80 5.70
C ILE A 48 1.37 7.89 5.94
N THR A 49 2.18 7.71 6.98
CA THR A 49 3.34 8.58 7.26
C THR A 49 4.56 8.15 6.44
N LEU A 50 5.61 8.98 6.42
CA LEU A 50 6.87 8.63 5.78
C LEU A 50 7.50 7.36 6.37
N GLU A 51 7.39 7.15 7.69
CA GLU A 51 7.89 5.93 8.36
C GLU A 51 7.16 4.67 7.90
N GLN A 52 5.85 4.76 7.71
CA GLN A 52 5.04 3.65 7.21
C GLN A 52 5.29 3.42 5.71
N LEU A 53 5.53 4.48 4.94
CA LEU A 53 5.96 4.38 3.56
C LEU A 53 7.29 3.62 3.45
N ASP A 54 8.28 3.97 4.28
CA ASP A 54 9.59 3.32 4.34
C ASP A 54 9.46 1.83 4.65
N ARG A 55 8.66 1.47 5.66
CA ARG A 55 8.34 0.07 5.99
C ARG A 55 7.71 -0.71 4.84
N ILE A 56 6.81 -0.09 4.06
CA ILE A 56 6.21 -0.77 2.90
C ILE A 56 7.28 -1.02 1.83
N PHE A 57 8.19 -0.07 1.59
CA PHE A 57 9.28 -0.26 0.64
C PHE A 57 10.28 -1.33 1.09
N ASP A 58 10.68 -1.32 2.36
CA ASP A 58 11.53 -2.36 2.96
C ASP A 58 10.88 -3.76 2.86
N TRP A 59 9.58 -3.85 3.15
CA TRP A 59 8.82 -5.07 2.98
C TRP A 59 8.75 -5.52 1.50
N LEU A 60 8.57 -4.59 0.57
CA LEU A 60 8.54 -4.87 -0.87
C LEU A 60 9.88 -5.37 -1.41
N GLU A 61 11.01 -4.91 -0.86
CA GLU A 61 12.35 -5.41 -1.24
C GLU A 61 12.64 -6.80 -0.69
N THR A 62 12.00 -7.19 0.42
CA THR A 62 12.24 -8.47 1.11
C THR A 62 11.25 -9.59 0.72
N ALA A 63 10.15 -9.26 0.03
CA ALA A 63 9.02 -10.16 -0.26
C ALA A 63 9.11 -10.99 -1.55
#